data_AF-A0A2D6KDS2-F1
#
_entry.id   AF-A0A2D6KDS2-F1
#
_cell.length_a   1.000
_cell.length_b   1.000
_cell.length_c   1.000
_cell.angle_alpha   90.00
_cell.angle_beta   90.00
_cell.angle_gamma   90.00
#
_symmetry.space_group_name_H-M   'P 1'
#
loop_
_entity.id
_entity.type
_entity.pdbx_description
1 polymer ?
#
loop_
_entity_poly.entity_id
_entity_poly.type
_entity_poly.pdbx_seq_one_letter_code
_entity_poly.pdbx_strand_id
1 'polypeptide(L)'
;MKILAEEIAQTLEDDLDDIVREIAKDKNVGIFVDNPDLLEDRLKKWHQFGLVTHTKKVRGAFNREIKEFLVKWSVFEEIERELSEEIDGVRKKILLEISVSLHDLGKIVCYGSTAKNRGHEFESTVLLKEDYLKNKLIGYGLSVKQIEYVTRCVETHFSLGQEMRDALKDNGLLNMEYLSDYKSKEGIDKLCERIGEKYADVKIEIGVFFLADCLGKTDVRSALNNLDRESIEGEIKDRGLPEELINAAMQLPLSVMLAERYLRWVCE
;
A
#
# COMPACT_ATOMS: atom_id res chain seq x y z
N MET A 1 7.88 14.17 24.22
CA MET A 1 9.21 13.54 24.00
C MET A 1 9.49 13.64 22.52
N LYS A 2 10.59 14.28 22.12
CA LYS A 2 10.92 14.40 20.69
C LYS A 2 11.60 13.11 20.25
N ILE A 3 10.99 12.38 19.33
CA ILE A 3 11.51 11.13 18.77
C ILE A 3 12.31 11.48 17.51
N LEU A 4 13.32 10.68 17.14
CA LEU A 4 14.00 10.89 15.87
C LEU A 4 13.04 10.57 14.72
N ALA A 5 13.10 11.32 13.62
CA ALA A 5 12.17 11.11 12.50
C ALA A 5 12.19 9.66 11.97
N GLU A 6 13.38 9.04 11.98
CA GLU A 6 13.62 7.65 11.58
C GLU A 6 12.94 6.61 12.49
N GLU A 7 12.63 6.98 13.73
CA GLU A 7 11.98 6.09 14.71
C GLU A 7 10.45 6.25 14.72
N ILE A 8 9.90 7.27 14.05
CA ILE A 8 8.45 7.56 14.07
C ILE A 8 7.66 6.41 13.45
N ALA A 9 8.09 5.88 12.30
CA ALA A 9 7.39 4.78 11.64
C ALA A 9 7.39 3.51 12.52
N GLN A 10 8.50 3.21 13.20
CA GLN A 10 8.55 2.09 14.14
C GLN A 10 7.63 2.33 15.34
N THR A 11 7.65 3.54 15.91
CA THR A 11 6.79 3.90 17.04
C THR A 11 5.31 3.79 16.66
N LEU A 12 4.93 4.23 15.46
CA LEU A 12 3.56 4.08 14.95
C LEU A 12 3.18 2.62 14.75
N GLU A 13 4.10 1.77 14.27
CA GLU A 13 3.86 0.33 14.12
C GLU A 13 3.67 -0.37 15.48
N ASP A 14 4.48 0.01 16.47
CA ASP A 14 4.42 -0.53 17.84
C ASP A 14 3.12 -0.10 18.54
N ASP A 15 2.70 1.16 18.32
CA ASP A 15 1.46 1.74 18.85
C ASP A 15 0.20 1.38 18.02
N LEU A 16 0.33 0.62 16.93
CA LEU A 16 -0.74 0.51 15.92
C LEU A 16 -2.03 -0.08 16.49
N ASP A 17 -1.94 -1.08 17.37
CA ASP A 17 -3.09 -1.66 18.06
C ASP A 17 -3.86 -0.60 18.86
N ASP A 18 -3.13 0.25 19.60
CA ASP A 18 -3.73 1.30 20.42
C ASP A 18 -4.31 2.42 19.55
N ILE A 19 -3.62 2.79 18.47
CA ILE A 19 -4.13 3.75 17.48
C ILE A 19 -5.46 3.26 16.91
N VAL A 20 -5.54 1.99 16.49
CA VAL A 20 -6.77 1.40 15.95
C VAL A 20 -7.87 1.40 16.99
N ARG A 21 -7.59 1.01 18.24
CA ARG A 21 -8.59 1.00 19.32
C ARG A 21 -9.11 2.39 19.65
N GLU A 22 -8.25 3.41 19.69
CA GLU A 22 -8.67 4.79 19.98
C GLU A 22 -9.54 5.36 18.85
N ILE A 23 -9.17 5.14 17.58
CA ILE A 23 -10.00 5.53 16.43
C ILE A 23 -11.34 4.79 16.49
N ALA A 24 -11.33 3.48 16.77
CA ALA A 24 -12.54 2.68 16.86
C ALA A 24 -13.48 3.14 17.99
N LYS A 25 -12.95 3.58 19.13
CA LYS A 25 -13.75 4.18 20.22
C LYS A 25 -14.37 5.50 19.78
N ASP A 26 -13.58 6.40 19.20
CA ASP A 26 -14.06 7.71 18.72
C ASP A 26 -15.16 7.56 17.66
N LYS A 27 -14.99 6.62 16.74
CA LYS A 27 -15.95 6.36 15.64
C LYS A 27 -17.07 5.39 16.01
N ASN A 28 -17.12 4.94 17.28
CA ASN A 28 -18.13 4.01 17.80
C ASN A 28 -18.19 2.68 17.02
N VAL A 29 -17.03 2.13 16.64
CA VAL A 29 -16.87 0.86 15.92
C VAL A 29 -16.31 -0.21 16.87
N GLY A 30 -17.16 -0.68 17.79
CA GLY A 30 -16.75 -1.54 18.92
C GLY A 30 -15.95 -2.80 18.54
N ILE A 31 -16.18 -3.39 17.37
CA ILE A 31 -15.48 -4.61 16.95
C ILE A 31 -13.95 -4.43 16.82
N PHE A 32 -13.49 -3.26 16.37
CA PHE A 32 -12.07 -2.92 16.29
C PHE A 32 -11.49 -2.52 17.64
N VAL A 33 -12.34 -2.13 18.60
CA VAL A 33 -11.93 -1.91 20.00
C VAL A 33 -11.55 -3.23 20.64
N ASP A 34 -12.25 -4.33 20.32
CA ASP A 34 -11.96 -5.66 20.88
C ASP A 34 -10.85 -6.37 20.08
N ASN A 35 -10.94 -6.31 18.75
CA ASN A 35 -10.01 -6.95 17.81
C ASN A 35 -9.46 -5.92 16.79
N PRO A 36 -8.35 -5.21 17.10
CA PRO A 36 -7.79 -4.21 16.20
C PRO A 36 -7.27 -4.81 14.89
N ASP A 37 -6.90 -6.10 14.90
CA ASP A 37 -6.43 -6.84 13.73
C ASP A 37 -7.55 -7.63 13.04
N LEU A 38 -8.78 -7.09 13.04
CA LEU A 38 -9.90 -7.73 12.38
C LEU A 38 -9.68 -7.84 10.86
N LEU A 39 -9.82 -9.06 10.33
CA LEU A 39 -9.97 -9.32 8.91
C LEU A 39 -11.45 -9.55 8.57
N GLU A 40 -12.07 -8.60 7.86
CA GLU A 40 -13.44 -8.75 7.38
C GLU A 40 -13.56 -9.93 6.40
N ASP A 41 -14.64 -10.72 6.50
CA ASP A 41 -14.85 -11.90 5.65
C ASP A 41 -14.74 -11.59 4.14
N ARG A 42 -15.26 -10.42 3.73
CA ARG A 42 -15.21 -9.97 2.33
C ARG A 42 -13.80 -9.71 1.81
N LEU A 43 -12.83 -9.47 2.71
CA LEU A 43 -11.43 -9.22 2.36
C LEU A 43 -10.60 -10.50 2.28
N LYS A 44 -11.09 -11.65 2.79
CA LYS A 44 -10.37 -12.94 2.80
C LYS A 44 -9.94 -13.45 1.42
N LYS A 45 -10.61 -12.99 0.35
CA LYS A 45 -10.21 -13.28 -1.05
C LYS A 45 -8.97 -12.52 -1.51
N TRP A 46 -8.59 -11.47 -0.80
CA TRP A 46 -7.59 -10.48 -1.23
C TRP A 46 -6.48 -10.28 -0.21
N HIS A 47 -6.74 -10.57 1.07
CA HIS A 47 -5.80 -10.40 2.18
C HIS A 47 -5.76 -11.66 3.04
N GLN A 48 -4.55 -12.08 3.39
CA GLN A 48 -4.31 -13.10 4.40
C GLN A 48 -4.43 -12.53 5.82
N PHE A 49 -4.18 -11.24 5.99
CA PHE A 49 -3.97 -10.60 7.28
C PHE A 49 -5.05 -9.56 7.58
N GLY A 50 -5.35 -9.37 8.87
CA GLY A 50 -6.15 -8.25 9.36
C GLY A 50 -5.44 -6.91 9.22
N LEU A 51 -6.11 -5.83 9.64
CA LEU A 51 -5.63 -4.46 9.46
C LEU A 51 -4.19 -4.24 9.98
N VAL A 52 -3.95 -4.53 11.26
CA VAL A 52 -2.65 -4.30 11.91
C VAL A 52 -1.57 -5.16 11.27
N THR A 53 -1.82 -6.46 11.12
CA THR A 53 -0.84 -7.40 10.59
C THR A 53 -0.53 -7.08 9.13
N HIS A 54 -1.52 -6.70 8.33
CA HIS A 54 -1.31 -6.24 6.96
C HIS A 54 -0.40 -5.01 6.93
N THR A 55 -0.69 -3.96 7.71
CA THR A 55 0.18 -2.77 7.80
C THR A 55 1.63 -3.12 8.16
N LYS A 56 1.83 -4.00 9.15
CA LYS A 56 3.18 -4.52 9.52
C LYS A 56 3.86 -5.27 8.38
N LYS A 57 3.10 -6.04 7.60
CA LYS A 57 3.60 -6.74 6.42
C LYS A 57 3.97 -5.79 5.29
N VAL A 58 3.17 -4.75 5.05
CA VAL A 58 3.48 -3.70 4.07
C VAL A 58 4.77 -2.96 4.45
N ARG A 59 4.91 -2.54 5.71
CA ARG A 59 6.14 -1.90 6.19
C ARG A 59 7.35 -2.84 6.11
N GLY A 60 7.17 -4.11 6.43
CA GLY A 60 8.18 -5.15 6.24
C GLY A 60 8.64 -5.27 4.79
N ALA A 61 7.71 -5.29 3.84
CA ALA A 61 8.01 -5.33 2.41
C ALA A 61 8.72 -4.06 1.94
N PHE A 62 8.26 -2.88 2.37
CA PHE A 62 8.88 -1.59 2.09
C PHE A 62 10.33 -1.52 2.56
N ASN A 63 10.64 -2.05 3.75
CA ASN A 63 11.98 -1.97 4.31
C ASN A 63 12.94 -3.05 3.78
N ARG A 64 12.43 -4.21 3.36
CA ARG A 64 13.28 -5.39 3.07
C ARG A 64 13.15 -5.95 1.66
N GLU A 65 11.96 -5.89 1.05
CA GLU A 65 11.68 -6.61 -0.21
C GLU A 65 11.79 -5.69 -1.43
N ILE A 66 11.26 -4.46 -1.37
CA ILE A 66 11.15 -3.61 -2.57
C ILE A 66 12.50 -3.35 -3.24
N LYS A 67 13.59 -3.23 -2.46
CA LYS A 67 14.92 -2.90 -2.98
C LYS A 67 15.37 -3.91 -4.04
N GLU A 68 15.12 -5.19 -3.83
CA GLU A 68 15.52 -6.24 -4.77
C GLU A 68 14.80 -6.09 -6.10
N PHE A 69 13.51 -5.75 -6.07
CA PHE A 69 12.74 -5.45 -7.28
C PHE A 69 13.25 -4.20 -7.99
N LEU A 70 13.43 -3.10 -7.26
CA LEU A 70 13.89 -1.83 -7.85
C LEU A 70 15.28 -1.97 -8.51
N VAL A 71 16.19 -2.73 -7.89
CA VAL A 71 17.51 -3.04 -8.46
C VAL A 71 17.38 -3.92 -9.70
N LYS A 72 16.56 -4.98 -9.64
CA LYS A 72 16.30 -5.85 -10.81
C LYS A 72 15.71 -5.07 -11.99
N TRP A 73 14.95 -4.01 -11.70
CA TRP A 73 14.33 -3.17 -12.72
C TRP A 73 15.21 -2.02 -13.19
N SER A 74 16.39 -1.84 -12.59
CA SER A 74 17.31 -0.73 -12.90
C SER A 74 16.69 0.66 -12.67
N VAL A 75 15.85 0.79 -11.65
CA VAL A 75 15.21 2.07 -11.26
C VAL A 75 15.57 2.51 -9.83
N PHE A 76 16.40 1.72 -9.13
CA PHE A 76 16.71 1.95 -7.72
C PHE A 76 17.41 3.29 -7.46
N GLU A 77 18.43 3.63 -8.24
CA GLU A 77 19.21 4.85 -8.04
C GLU A 77 18.36 6.12 -8.25
N GLU A 78 17.47 6.10 -9.25
CA GLU A 78 16.54 7.19 -9.55
C GLU A 78 15.56 7.39 -8.38
N ILE A 79 14.91 6.31 -7.95
CA ILE A 79 13.94 6.34 -6.85
C ILE A 79 14.60 6.76 -5.54
N GLU A 80 15.79 6.25 -5.20
CA GLU A 80 16.48 6.64 -3.97
C GLU A 80 16.89 8.12 -4.00
N ARG A 81 17.27 8.66 -5.16
CA ARG A 81 17.59 10.09 -5.28
C ARG A 81 16.36 10.94 -4.98
N GLU A 82 15.23 10.62 -5.58
CA GLU A 82 13.97 11.35 -5.39
C GLU A 82 13.45 11.23 -3.95
N LEU A 83 13.50 10.03 -3.37
CA LEU A 83 13.11 9.80 -1.98
C LEU A 83 14.12 10.35 -0.95
N SER A 84 15.31 10.80 -1.40
CA SER A 84 16.29 11.49 -0.55
C SER A 84 16.01 12.98 -0.36
N GLU A 85 15.14 13.56 -1.19
CA GLU A 85 14.70 14.95 -1.00
C GLU A 85 14.06 15.15 0.36
N GLU A 86 14.18 16.35 0.91
CA GLU A 86 13.72 16.67 2.25
C GLU A 86 12.55 17.64 2.24
N ILE A 87 11.60 17.41 3.16
CA ILE A 87 10.54 18.36 3.50
C ILE A 87 10.79 18.78 4.94
N ASP A 88 11.09 20.07 5.15
CA ASP A 88 11.45 20.63 6.46
C ASP A 88 12.52 19.79 7.22
N GLY A 89 13.54 19.32 6.49
CA GLY A 89 14.69 18.58 7.05
C GLY A 89 14.47 17.09 7.29
N VAL A 90 13.37 16.51 6.81
CA VAL A 90 13.11 15.05 6.87
C VAL A 90 12.97 14.49 5.47
N ARG A 91 13.71 13.42 5.18
CA ARG A 91 13.70 12.74 3.88
C ARG A 91 12.31 12.21 3.54
N LYS A 92 11.89 12.36 2.29
CA LYS A 92 10.65 11.80 1.74
C LYS A 92 10.50 10.31 2.01
N LYS A 93 11.58 9.53 1.93
CA LYS A 93 11.60 8.09 2.27
C LYS A 93 11.04 7.80 3.67
N ILE A 94 11.41 8.60 4.66
CA ILE A 94 10.95 8.45 6.05
C ILE A 94 9.47 8.81 6.14
N LEU A 95 9.05 9.90 5.51
CA LEU A 95 7.65 10.32 5.47
C LEU A 95 6.76 9.30 4.74
N LEU A 96 7.27 8.68 3.68
CA LEU A 96 6.61 7.58 2.97
C LEU A 96 6.47 6.36 3.88
N GLU A 97 7.51 5.96 4.63
CA GLU A 97 7.41 4.88 5.62
C GLU A 97 6.38 5.17 6.72
N ILE A 98 6.29 6.43 7.18
CA ILE A 98 5.25 6.88 8.12
C ILE A 98 3.87 6.71 7.49
N SER A 99 3.70 7.08 6.21
CA SER A 99 2.43 6.91 5.50
C SER A 99 1.99 5.44 5.39
N VAL A 100 2.94 4.50 5.27
CA VAL A 100 2.67 3.05 5.31
C VAL A 100 1.95 2.65 6.59
N SER A 101 2.34 3.20 7.74
CA SER A 101 1.73 2.84 9.02
C SER A 101 0.30 3.36 9.18
N LEU A 102 -0.13 4.30 8.32
CA LEU A 102 -1.36 5.08 8.51
C LEU A 102 -2.38 4.90 7.37
N HIS A 103 -2.00 4.28 6.25
CA HIS A 103 -2.77 4.34 5.01
C HIS A 103 -4.17 3.74 5.07
N ASP A 104 -4.35 2.73 5.90
CA ASP A 104 -5.54 1.88 5.90
C ASP A 104 -6.46 2.11 7.11
N LEU A 105 -6.16 3.09 7.96
CA LEU A 105 -6.93 3.36 9.18
C LEU A 105 -8.41 3.69 8.90
N GLY A 106 -8.73 4.26 7.75
CA GLY A 106 -10.09 4.51 7.29
C GLY A 106 -10.94 3.23 7.12
N LYS A 107 -10.33 2.04 7.05
CA LYS A 107 -11.09 0.76 7.07
C LYS A 107 -11.93 0.61 8.33
N ILE A 108 -11.50 1.21 9.45
CA ILE A 108 -12.26 1.25 10.71
C ILE A 108 -13.57 2.01 10.51
N VAL A 109 -13.49 3.22 9.95
CA VAL A 109 -14.66 4.09 9.69
C VAL A 109 -15.62 3.44 8.70
N CYS A 110 -15.07 2.79 7.67
CA CYS A 110 -15.87 2.14 6.63
C CYS A 110 -16.35 0.72 6.99
N TYR A 111 -16.21 0.29 8.24
CA TYR A 111 -16.62 -1.04 8.65
C TYR A 111 -18.12 -1.27 8.40
N GLY A 112 -18.49 -2.45 7.88
CA GLY A 112 -19.87 -2.80 7.58
C GLY A 112 -20.44 -2.15 6.30
N SER A 113 -19.71 -1.24 5.65
CA SER A 113 -20.14 -0.68 4.36
C SER A 113 -20.16 -1.74 3.26
N THR A 114 -21.25 -1.78 2.48
CA THR A 114 -21.42 -2.65 1.32
C THR A 114 -21.05 -1.98 -0.01
N ALA A 115 -20.63 -0.72 0.03
CA ALA A 115 -20.20 0.00 -1.17
C ALA A 115 -18.98 -0.66 -1.82
N LYS A 116 -18.97 -0.72 -3.16
CA LYS A 116 -17.85 -1.25 -3.95
C LYS A 116 -16.56 -0.48 -3.65
N ASN A 117 -16.64 0.86 -3.66
CA ASN A 117 -15.59 1.76 -3.23
C ASN A 117 -16.05 2.39 -1.90
N ARG A 118 -15.41 1.98 -0.81
CA ARG A 118 -15.77 2.47 0.53
C ARG A 118 -15.22 3.87 0.81
N GLY A 119 -14.23 4.31 0.05
CA GLY A 119 -13.53 5.57 0.31
C GLY A 119 -12.66 5.50 1.56
N HIS A 120 -12.14 4.33 1.94
CA HIS A 120 -11.30 4.20 3.13
C HIS A 120 -10.01 5.02 3.02
N GLU A 121 -9.52 5.24 1.81
CA GLU A 121 -8.38 6.12 1.52
C GLU A 121 -8.74 7.56 1.93
N PHE A 122 -9.92 8.04 1.53
CA PHE A 122 -10.43 9.34 1.94
C PHE A 122 -10.60 9.41 3.47
N GLU A 123 -11.22 8.41 4.09
CA GLU A 123 -11.41 8.37 5.55
C GLU A 123 -10.07 8.33 6.29
N SER A 124 -9.05 7.62 5.80
CA SER A 124 -7.69 7.67 6.35
C SER A 124 -7.13 9.09 6.31
N THR A 125 -7.34 9.85 5.22
CA THR A 125 -6.90 11.26 5.15
C THR A 125 -7.66 12.17 6.10
N VAL A 126 -8.95 11.89 6.35
CA VAL A 126 -9.76 12.63 7.32
C VAL A 126 -9.20 12.40 8.71
N LEU A 127 -8.97 11.15 9.10
CA LEU A 127 -8.39 10.78 10.40
C LEU A 127 -7.04 11.48 10.64
N LEU A 128 -6.17 11.59 9.62
CA LEU A 128 -4.88 12.30 9.74
C LEU A 128 -5.01 13.80 9.97
N LYS A 129 -6.13 14.40 9.58
CA LYS A 129 -6.43 15.83 9.76
C LYS A 129 -7.16 16.11 11.08
N GLU A 130 -7.74 15.08 11.69
CA GLU A 130 -8.41 15.17 12.99
C GLU A 130 -7.43 15.29 14.17
N ASP A 131 -7.91 15.85 15.28
CA ASP A 131 -7.08 16.24 16.40
C ASP A 131 -6.24 15.10 16.98
N TYR A 132 -6.76 13.88 17.07
CA TYR A 132 -6.02 12.77 17.68
C TYR A 132 -4.73 12.44 16.94
N LEU A 133 -4.82 12.01 15.66
CA LEU A 133 -3.64 11.64 14.89
C LEU A 133 -2.77 12.85 14.55
N LYS A 134 -3.39 13.98 14.20
CA LYS A 134 -2.65 15.21 13.91
C LYS A 134 -1.80 15.65 15.10
N ASN A 135 -2.37 15.70 16.31
CA ASN A 135 -1.62 16.09 17.50
C ASN A 135 -0.57 15.04 17.89
N LYS A 136 -0.84 13.75 17.68
CA LYS A 136 0.16 12.68 17.89
C LYS A 136 1.37 12.87 16.96
N LEU A 137 1.15 13.12 15.67
CA LEU A 137 2.22 13.37 14.69
C LEU A 137 3.00 14.66 14.98
N ILE A 138 2.31 15.76 15.34
CA ILE A 138 2.97 16.98 15.81
C ILE A 138 3.77 16.73 17.09
N GLY A 139 3.24 15.90 18.00
CA GLY A 139 3.91 15.48 19.23
C GLY A 139 5.21 14.70 18.98
N TYR A 140 5.29 13.95 17.89
CA TYR A 140 6.54 13.33 17.41
C TYR A 140 7.51 14.32 16.75
N GLY A 141 7.07 15.54 16.48
CA GLY A 141 7.88 16.61 15.93
C GLY A 141 7.73 16.81 14.42
N LEU A 142 6.71 16.21 13.78
CA LEU A 142 6.43 16.49 12.37
C LEU A 142 5.87 17.90 12.17
N SER A 143 6.32 18.56 11.11
CA SER A 143 5.77 19.83 10.66
C SER A 143 4.42 19.64 9.96
N VAL A 144 3.66 20.72 9.81
CA VAL A 144 2.39 20.70 9.06
C VAL A 144 2.62 20.24 7.62
N LYS A 145 3.68 20.69 6.94
CA LYS A 145 3.99 20.29 5.57
C LYS A 145 4.34 18.81 5.45
N GLN A 146 5.07 18.28 6.43
CA GLN A 146 5.39 16.84 6.50
C GLN A 146 4.11 16.01 6.68
N ILE A 147 3.19 16.44 7.55
CA ILE A 147 1.90 15.77 7.74
C ILE A 147 1.03 15.86 6.47
N GLU A 148 1.03 16.99 5.78
CA GLU A 148 0.35 17.15 4.49
C GLU A 148 0.90 16.18 3.44
N TYR A 149 2.22 16.04 3.34
CA TYR A 149 2.87 15.09 2.44
C TYR A 149 2.58 13.61 2.82
N VAL A 150 2.63 13.26 4.12
CA VAL A 150 2.21 11.93 4.61
C VAL A 150 0.77 11.65 4.21
N THR A 151 -0.13 12.61 4.43
CA THR A 151 -1.54 12.52 4.08
C THR A 151 -1.73 12.35 2.58
N ARG A 152 -0.92 13.04 1.78
CA ARG A 152 -0.93 12.93 0.32
C ARG A 152 -0.51 11.54 -0.15
N CYS A 153 0.51 10.94 0.45
CA CYS A 153 0.90 9.56 0.16
C CYS A 153 -0.20 8.56 0.55
N VAL A 154 -0.85 8.77 1.70
CA VAL A 154 -2.00 7.96 2.13
C VAL A 154 -3.18 8.08 1.18
N GLU A 155 -3.49 9.28 0.68
CA GLU A 155 -4.59 9.50 -0.27
C GLU A 155 -4.39 8.69 -1.56
N THR A 156 -3.15 8.60 -2.05
CA THR A 156 -2.83 8.12 -3.39
C THR A 156 -2.28 6.70 -3.45
N HIS A 157 -2.07 6.03 -2.31
CA HIS A 157 -1.44 4.69 -2.27
C HIS A 157 -2.17 3.63 -3.11
N PHE A 158 -3.49 3.77 -3.29
CA PHE A 158 -4.29 2.85 -4.10
C PHE A 158 -4.49 3.30 -5.56
N SER A 159 -4.03 4.49 -5.96
CA SER A 159 -4.29 5.07 -7.29
C SER A 159 -3.88 4.16 -8.44
N LEU A 160 -2.73 3.47 -8.34
CA LEU A 160 -2.30 2.52 -9.36
C LEU A 160 -3.23 1.29 -9.39
N GLY A 161 -3.55 0.75 -8.22
CA GLY A 161 -4.46 -0.39 -8.05
C GLY A 161 -5.90 -0.10 -8.49
N GLN A 162 -6.37 1.14 -8.38
CA GLN A 162 -7.68 1.55 -8.85
C GLN A 162 -7.64 1.89 -10.34
N GLU A 163 -6.85 2.88 -10.73
CA GLU A 163 -6.95 3.48 -12.06
C GLU A 163 -6.36 2.59 -13.16
N MET A 164 -5.28 1.87 -12.89
CA MET A 164 -4.61 1.04 -13.88
C MET A 164 -5.25 -0.35 -13.95
N ARG A 165 -5.44 -0.99 -12.79
CA ARG A 165 -5.99 -2.35 -12.73
C ARG A 165 -7.45 -2.39 -13.19
N ASP A 166 -8.30 -1.45 -12.75
CA ASP A 166 -9.71 -1.45 -13.16
C ASP A 166 -9.83 -1.15 -14.65
N ALA A 167 -9.08 -0.19 -15.18
CA ALA A 167 -9.06 0.10 -16.61
C ALA A 167 -8.64 -1.13 -17.44
N LEU A 168 -7.58 -1.83 -17.05
CA LEU A 168 -7.14 -3.04 -17.75
C LEU A 168 -8.15 -4.18 -17.61
N LYS A 169 -8.75 -4.35 -16.43
CA LYS A 169 -9.75 -5.39 -16.17
C LYS A 169 -11.02 -5.18 -16.99
N ASP A 170 -11.52 -3.95 -17.03
CA ASP A 170 -12.75 -3.60 -17.75
C ASP A 170 -12.61 -3.79 -19.27
N ASN A 171 -11.37 -3.79 -19.78
CA ASN A 171 -11.05 -4.04 -21.19
C ASN A 171 -10.56 -5.48 -21.47
N GLY A 172 -10.52 -6.38 -20.46
CA GLY A 172 -10.03 -7.75 -20.63
C GLY A 172 -8.51 -7.88 -20.83
N LEU A 173 -7.75 -6.83 -20.49
CA LEU A 173 -6.31 -6.71 -20.72
C LEU A 173 -5.45 -6.97 -19.47
N LEU A 174 -6.08 -7.21 -18.31
CA LEU A 174 -5.37 -7.54 -17.07
C LEU A 174 -4.93 -9.02 -17.08
N ASN A 175 -3.88 -9.32 -17.84
CA ASN A 175 -3.27 -10.65 -17.91
C ASN A 175 -1.75 -10.55 -18.18
N MET A 176 -1.02 -11.63 -17.94
CA MET A 176 0.45 -11.63 -18.06
C MET A 176 0.92 -11.37 -19.48
N GLU A 177 0.24 -11.95 -20.49
CA GLU A 177 0.60 -11.80 -21.90
C GLU A 177 0.62 -10.32 -22.29
N TYR A 178 -0.48 -9.62 -22.03
CA TYR A 178 -0.62 -8.20 -22.35
C TYR A 178 0.38 -7.31 -21.59
N LEU A 179 0.57 -7.57 -20.29
CA LEU A 179 1.48 -6.79 -19.46
C LEU A 179 2.95 -7.05 -19.78
N SER A 180 3.30 -8.25 -20.25
CA SER A 180 4.66 -8.61 -20.68
C SER A 180 5.03 -8.09 -22.08
N ASP A 181 4.03 -7.83 -22.93
CA ASP A 181 4.28 -7.36 -24.29
C ASP A 181 4.78 -5.91 -24.29
N TYR A 182 6.06 -5.71 -24.62
CA TYR A 182 6.65 -4.37 -24.76
C TYR A 182 6.11 -3.58 -25.95
N LYS A 183 5.34 -4.19 -26.87
CA LYS A 183 4.68 -3.49 -27.98
C LYS A 183 3.30 -2.95 -27.63
N SER A 184 2.70 -3.36 -26.51
CA SER A 184 1.46 -2.80 -25.97
C SER A 184 1.65 -1.46 -25.22
N LYS A 185 2.89 -0.93 -25.24
CA LYS A 185 3.33 0.34 -24.62
C LYS A 185 2.29 1.46 -24.67
N GLU A 186 1.67 1.70 -25.82
CA GLU A 186 0.76 2.86 -25.97
C GLU A 186 -0.44 2.84 -24.99
N GLY A 187 -0.96 1.67 -24.61
CA GLY A 187 -2.08 1.58 -23.67
C GLY A 187 -1.65 1.77 -22.22
N ILE A 188 -0.56 1.11 -21.81
CA ILE A 188 -0.03 1.17 -20.45
C ILE A 188 0.62 2.53 -20.17
N ASP A 189 1.42 3.06 -21.12
CA ASP A 189 2.12 4.33 -20.97
C ASP A 189 1.11 5.49 -20.82
N LYS A 190 -0.01 5.46 -21.54
CA LYS A 190 -1.10 6.45 -21.35
C LYS A 190 -1.76 6.38 -19.98
N LEU A 191 -1.89 5.18 -19.39
CA LEU A 191 -2.39 5.03 -18.03
C LEU A 191 -1.35 5.56 -17.02
N CYS A 192 -0.07 5.25 -17.23
CA CYS A 192 1.02 5.77 -16.41
C CYS A 192 1.09 7.31 -16.48
N GLU A 193 1.02 7.88 -17.68
CA GLU A 193 0.99 9.32 -17.94
C GLU A 193 -0.16 9.99 -17.20
N ARG A 194 -1.39 9.49 -17.38
CA ARG A 194 -2.55 10.05 -16.68
C ARG A 194 -2.39 10.06 -15.17
N ILE A 195 -1.90 8.96 -14.58
CA ILE A 195 -1.70 8.87 -13.12
C ILE A 195 -0.55 9.78 -12.69
N GLY A 196 0.58 9.76 -13.42
CA GLY A 196 1.77 10.54 -13.13
C GLY A 196 1.55 12.05 -13.26
N GLU A 197 0.76 12.51 -14.22
CA GLU A 197 0.38 13.92 -14.36
C GLU A 197 -0.58 14.36 -13.26
N LYS A 198 -1.58 13.53 -12.95
CA LYS A 198 -2.57 13.81 -11.91
C LYS A 198 -1.94 13.92 -10.52
N TYR A 199 -0.89 13.14 -10.26
CA TYR A 199 -0.21 13.08 -8.97
C TYR A 199 1.29 13.36 -9.12
N ALA A 200 1.64 14.39 -9.90
CA ALA A 200 3.03 14.70 -10.23
C ALA A 200 3.93 14.92 -9.00
N ASP A 201 3.35 15.38 -7.89
CA ASP A 201 4.02 15.63 -6.62
C ASP A 201 4.42 14.37 -5.84
N VAL A 202 3.75 13.24 -6.10
CA VAL A 202 3.94 11.97 -5.37
C VAL A 202 3.99 10.74 -6.31
N LYS A 203 4.39 10.95 -7.57
CA LYS A 203 4.35 9.88 -8.60
C LYS A 203 5.25 8.70 -8.27
N ILE A 204 6.42 8.91 -7.65
CA ILE A 204 7.34 7.81 -7.30
C ILE A 204 6.79 7.02 -6.11
N GLU A 205 6.28 7.75 -5.13
CA GLU A 205 5.68 7.26 -3.91
C GLU A 205 4.51 6.33 -4.23
N ILE A 206 3.65 6.68 -5.19
CA ILE A 206 2.54 5.82 -5.64
C ILE A 206 3.06 4.44 -6.08
N GLY A 207 4.10 4.39 -6.92
CA GLY A 207 4.62 3.13 -7.43
C GLY A 207 5.31 2.29 -6.35
N VAL A 208 6.12 2.93 -5.51
CA VAL A 208 6.83 2.27 -4.42
C VAL A 208 5.86 1.74 -3.36
N PHE A 209 4.88 2.56 -2.97
CA PHE A 209 3.87 2.18 -1.98
C PHE A 209 3.00 1.05 -2.54
N PHE A 210 2.50 1.17 -3.77
CA PHE A 210 1.70 0.12 -4.38
C PHE A 210 2.42 -1.24 -4.43
N LEU A 211 3.73 -1.25 -4.71
CA LEU A 211 4.53 -2.48 -4.66
C LEU A 211 4.57 -3.08 -3.26
N ALA A 212 4.88 -2.26 -2.24
CA ALA A 212 4.93 -2.70 -0.85
C ALA A 212 3.56 -3.23 -0.38
N ASP A 213 2.48 -2.51 -0.70
CA ASP A 213 1.11 -2.90 -0.38
C ASP A 213 0.76 -4.27 -0.97
N CYS A 214 1.06 -4.48 -2.25
CA CYS A 214 0.79 -5.75 -2.92
C CYS A 214 1.59 -6.90 -2.29
N LEU A 215 2.86 -6.69 -1.97
CA LEU A 215 3.69 -7.69 -1.29
C LEU A 215 3.15 -7.99 0.13
N GLY A 216 2.58 -7.01 0.82
CA GLY A 216 2.03 -7.17 2.17
C GLY A 216 0.67 -7.89 2.27
N LYS A 217 0.04 -8.29 1.15
CA LYS A 217 -1.31 -8.89 1.15
C LYS A 217 -1.35 -10.38 1.48
N THR A 218 -0.32 -11.13 1.16
CA THR A 218 -0.24 -12.58 1.36
C THR A 218 1.22 -12.99 1.50
N ASP A 219 1.51 -14.06 2.25
CA ASP A 219 2.83 -14.68 2.30
C ASP A 219 2.96 -15.82 1.26
N VAL A 220 1.94 -16.07 0.42
CA VAL A 220 1.98 -17.08 -0.64
C VAL A 220 2.78 -16.53 -1.82
N ARG A 221 4.05 -16.93 -1.91
CA ARG A 221 5.04 -16.33 -2.84
C ARG A 221 5.34 -17.20 -4.06
N SER A 222 4.92 -18.47 -4.08
CA SER A 222 5.13 -19.38 -5.23
C SER A 222 4.73 -18.76 -6.58
N ALA A 223 3.62 -18.01 -6.59
CA ALA A 223 3.10 -17.32 -7.76
C ALA A 223 4.11 -16.36 -8.43
N LEU A 224 5.04 -15.76 -7.68
CA LEU A 224 6.05 -14.85 -8.24
C LEU A 224 7.07 -15.56 -9.15
N ASN A 225 7.28 -16.86 -8.93
CA ASN A 225 8.23 -17.67 -9.68
C ASN A 225 7.53 -18.58 -10.70
N ASN A 226 6.33 -19.04 -10.39
CA ASN A 226 5.54 -19.90 -11.26
C ASN A 226 4.04 -19.60 -11.06
N LEU A 227 3.38 -19.16 -12.14
CA LEU A 227 1.94 -18.88 -12.17
C LEU A 227 1.07 -20.13 -12.32
N ASP A 228 1.61 -21.29 -11.96
CA ASP A 228 0.87 -22.54 -11.94
C ASP A 228 -0.11 -22.57 -10.76
N ARG A 229 -1.39 -22.70 -11.09
CA ARG A 229 -2.47 -22.70 -10.11
C ARG A 229 -2.38 -23.92 -9.18
N GLU A 230 -2.00 -25.09 -9.69
CA GLU A 230 -1.91 -26.31 -8.88
C GLU A 230 -0.82 -26.17 -7.81
N SER A 231 0.34 -25.61 -8.17
CA SER A 231 1.40 -25.27 -7.23
C SER A 231 0.94 -24.31 -6.12
N ILE A 232 0.16 -23.28 -6.46
CA ILE A 232 -0.36 -22.30 -5.49
C ILE A 232 -1.40 -22.95 -4.56
N GLU A 233 -2.31 -23.75 -5.12
CA GLU A 233 -3.31 -24.52 -4.37
C GLU A 233 -2.63 -25.51 -3.40
N GLY A 234 -1.56 -26.16 -3.85
CA GLY A 234 -0.70 -27.02 -3.02
C GLY A 234 -0.09 -26.26 -1.84
N GLU A 235 0.55 -25.10 -2.08
CA GLU A 235 1.14 -24.29 -1.01
C GLU A 235 0.08 -23.83 0.01
N ILE A 236 -1.08 -23.36 -0.46
CA ILE A 236 -2.19 -22.91 0.40
C ILE A 236 -2.67 -24.05 1.29
N LYS A 237 -2.87 -25.24 0.70
CA LYS A 237 -3.30 -26.43 1.44
C LYS A 237 -2.26 -26.90 2.45
N ASP A 238 -1.01 -26.98 2.06
CA ASP A 238 0.10 -27.45 2.92
C ASP A 238 0.32 -26.54 4.13
N ARG A 239 0.03 -25.24 3.97
CA ARG A 239 0.10 -24.24 5.05
C ARG A 239 -1.18 -24.12 5.87
N GLY A 240 -2.23 -24.86 5.53
CA GLY A 240 -3.54 -24.78 6.20
C GLY A 240 -4.21 -23.40 6.03
N LEU A 241 -3.93 -22.71 4.93
CA LEU A 241 -4.48 -21.38 4.64
C LEU A 241 -5.86 -21.49 3.96
N PRO A 242 -6.70 -20.44 4.06
CA PRO A 242 -7.99 -20.42 3.37
C PRO A 242 -7.85 -20.47 1.85
N GLU A 243 -8.70 -21.26 1.19
CA GLU A 243 -8.71 -21.45 -0.27
C GLU A 243 -8.96 -20.12 -1.02
N GLU A 244 -9.69 -19.20 -0.38
CA GLU A 244 -9.97 -17.87 -0.94
C GLU A 244 -8.69 -17.07 -1.29
N LEU A 245 -7.56 -17.39 -0.65
CA LEU A 245 -6.27 -16.74 -0.90
C LEU A 245 -5.63 -17.10 -2.24
N ILE A 246 -6.14 -18.10 -2.97
CA ILE A 246 -5.67 -18.40 -4.32
C ILE A 246 -5.79 -17.13 -5.20
N ASN A 247 -6.87 -16.36 -5.05
CA ASN A 247 -7.07 -15.14 -5.82
C ASN A 247 -6.00 -14.08 -5.50
N ALA A 248 -5.70 -13.88 -4.22
CA ALA A 248 -4.65 -12.96 -3.79
C ALA A 248 -3.27 -13.38 -4.33
N ALA A 249 -2.94 -14.67 -4.23
CA ALA A 249 -1.69 -15.23 -4.74
C ALA A 249 -1.57 -15.08 -6.27
N MET A 250 -2.62 -15.40 -7.03
CA MET A 250 -2.65 -15.25 -8.49
C MET A 250 -2.56 -13.80 -8.95
N GLN A 251 -3.07 -12.86 -8.15
CA GLN A 251 -3.05 -11.42 -8.47
C GLN A 251 -1.69 -10.77 -8.17
N LEU A 252 -0.88 -11.36 -7.30
CA LEU A 252 0.39 -10.77 -6.86
C LEU A 252 1.36 -10.53 -8.04
N PRO A 253 1.64 -11.50 -8.93
CA PRO A 253 2.57 -11.28 -10.05
C PRO A 253 2.11 -10.21 -11.04
N LEU A 254 0.79 -10.15 -11.30
CA LEU A 254 0.20 -9.09 -12.12
C LEU A 254 0.44 -7.72 -11.49
N SER A 255 0.23 -7.61 -10.17
CA SER A 255 0.41 -6.35 -9.45
C SER A 255 1.86 -5.91 -9.40
N VAL A 256 2.79 -6.84 -9.15
CA VAL A 256 4.23 -6.54 -9.21
C VAL A 256 4.64 -6.04 -10.59
N MET A 257 4.12 -6.64 -11.67
CA MET A 257 4.41 -6.18 -13.03
C MET A 257 3.77 -4.82 -13.36
N LEU A 258 2.58 -4.51 -12.83
CA LEU A 258 2.00 -3.16 -12.95
C LEU A 258 2.91 -2.12 -12.27
N ALA A 259 3.43 -2.44 -11.07
CA ALA A 259 4.37 -1.58 -10.37
C ALA A 259 5.66 -1.40 -11.17
N GLU A 260 6.22 -2.48 -11.74
CA GLU A 260 7.41 -2.42 -12.61
C GLU A 260 7.18 -1.48 -13.80
N ARG A 261 6.07 -1.67 -14.52
CA ARG A 261 5.74 -0.85 -15.70
C ARG A 261 5.64 0.63 -15.36
N TYR A 262 4.93 0.94 -14.28
CA TYR A 262 4.76 2.31 -13.84
C TYR A 262 6.07 2.95 -13.37
N LEU A 263 6.85 2.26 -12.52
CA LEU A 263 8.10 2.80 -12.00
C LEU A 263 9.17 2.97 -13.08
N ARG A 264 9.23 2.07 -14.07
CA ARG A 264 10.08 2.26 -15.25
C ARG A 264 9.66 3.51 -16.02
N TRP A 265 8.37 3.68 -16.31
CA TRP A 265 7.86 4.86 -17.00
C TRP A 265 8.18 6.16 -16.24
N VAL A 266 8.06 6.16 -14.91
CA VAL A 266 8.36 7.36 -14.09
C VAL A 266 9.86 7.72 -14.13
N CYS A 267 10.74 6.74 -14.31
CA CYS A 267 12.20 6.89 -14.24
C CYS A 267 12.90 7.00 -15.62
N GLU A 268 12.17 6.83 -16.72
CA GLU A 268 12.63 7.03 -18.11
C GLU A 268 12.47 8.49 -18.54
#